data_AF-A0A2D5YW83-F1
#
_entry.id   AF-A0A2D5YW83-F1
#
_cell.length_a   1.000
_cell.length_b   1.000
_cell.length_c   1.000
_cell.angle_alpha   90.00
_cell.angle_beta   90.00
_cell.angle_gamma   90.00
#
_symmetry.space_group_name_H-M   'P 1'
#
loop_
_entity.id
_entity.type
_entity.pdbx_description
1 polymer ?
#
loop_
_entity_poly.entity_id
_entity_poly.type
_entity_poly.pdbx_seq_one_letter_code
_entity_poly.pdbx_strand_id
1 'polypeptide(L)'
;MADLENAIPIGDLGKTVEDEAIELSEPTAEATGGAASKIRTFGREDAQEHEWQRQTNADGTGAVRVRTFHASLNHDAMVHLDERINEWLDAHADLEVKFVTTTVGEMAVKTGKEIVLIMSVWV
;
A
#
# COMPACT_ATOMS: atom_id res chain seq x y z
N MET A 1 -26.46 -30.81 26.50
CA MET A 1 -25.08 -31.19 26.85
C MET A 1 -24.20 -30.68 25.72
N ALA A 2 -23.64 -29.50 25.91
CA ALA A 2 -22.69 -28.89 24.98
C ALA A 2 -21.40 -28.69 25.80
N ASP A 3 -20.37 -29.42 25.43
CA ASP A 3 -19.07 -29.45 26.10
C ASP A 3 -18.36 -28.10 25.96
N LEU A 4 -18.17 -27.43 27.09
CA LEU A 4 -17.57 -26.10 27.24
C LEU A 4 -16.13 -26.17 27.80
N GLU A 5 -15.44 -27.29 27.64
CA GLU A 5 -14.20 -27.59 28.36
C GLU A 5 -12.89 -27.33 27.61
N ASN A 6 -12.92 -26.57 26.50
CA ASN A 6 -11.68 -26.25 25.76
C ASN A 6 -11.46 -24.76 25.50
N ALA A 7 -11.71 -23.95 26.53
CA ALA A 7 -11.30 -22.54 26.55
C ALA A 7 -9.80 -22.42 26.86
N ILE A 8 -9.07 -21.73 25.98
CA ILE A 8 -7.67 -21.30 26.23
C ILE A 8 -7.71 -20.25 27.35
N PRO A 9 -6.89 -20.36 28.42
CA PRO A 9 -6.87 -19.34 29.46
C PRO A 9 -6.34 -18.02 28.88
N ILE A 10 -7.15 -16.97 28.92
CA ILE A 10 -6.71 -15.59 28.68
C ILE A 10 -5.79 -15.22 29.84
N GLY A 11 -4.48 -15.24 29.58
CA GLY A 11 -3.47 -14.75 30.50
C GLY A 11 -3.67 -13.26 30.76
N ASP A 12 -3.59 -12.92 32.04
CA ASP A 12 -3.52 -11.57 32.60
C ASP A 12 -2.45 -10.72 31.88
N LEU A 13 -2.90 -9.77 31.05
CA LEU A 13 -2.06 -8.72 30.46
C LEU A 13 -2.14 -7.45 31.31
N GLY A 14 -1.79 -7.60 32.58
CA GLY A 14 -1.36 -6.49 33.42
C GLY A 14 0.01 -5.99 32.98
N LYS A 15 0.05 -5.01 32.08
CA LYS A 15 1.08 -3.97 32.10
C LYS A 15 0.56 -2.68 31.48
N THR A 16 0.12 -1.80 32.38
CA THR A 16 -0.10 -0.38 32.16
C THR A 16 1.20 0.23 31.64
N VAL A 17 1.18 0.71 30.39
CA VAL A 17 2.22 1.61 29.90
C VAL A 17 1.79 3.00 30.34
N GLU A 18 2.58 3.58 31.24
CA GLU A 18 2.34 4.89 31.83
C GLU A 18 2.43 5.97 30.76
N ASP A 19 1.41 6.83 30.69
CA ASP A 19 1.38 8.07 29.92
C ASP A 19 2.48 9.02 30.45
N GLU A 20 3.67 9.00 29.83
CA GLU A 20 4.61 10.11 29.99
C GLU A 20 4.07 11.33 29.25
N ALA A 21 3.61 12.30 30.02
CA ALA A 21 3.19 13.61 29.56
C ALA A 21 4.30 14.28 28.74
N ILE A 22 3.98 14.62 27.50
CA ILE A 22 4.83 15.42 26.63
C ILE A 22 4.84 16.85 27.20
N GLU A 23 5.96 17.29 27.76
CA GLU A 23 6.15 18.70 28.14
C GLU A 23 6.04 19.59 26.90
N LEU A 24 4.97 20.39 26.87
CA LEU A 24 4.73 21.43 25.87
C LEU A 24 5.63 22.63 26.19
N SER A 25 6.82 22.69 25.58
CA SER A 25 7.67 23.89 25.66
C SER A 25 7.05 25.02 24.84
N GLU A 26 6.91 26.19 25.48
CA GLU A 26 6.39 27.41 24.90
C GLU A 26 7.39 28.00 23.89
N PRO A 27 6.98 28.41 22.67
CA PRO A 27 7.89 29.01 21.71
C PRO A 27 8.17 30.46 22.10
N THR A 28 9.40 30.74 22.54
CA THR A 28 9.89 32.12 22.66
C THR A 28 10.12 32.66 21.25
N ALA A 29 9.44 33.75 20.92
CA ALA A 29 9.48 34.39 19.62
C ALA A 29 10.71 35.31 19.48
N GLU A 30 11.59 35.00 18.53
CA GLU A 30 12.41 35.99 17.84
C GLU A 30 12.39 35.69 16.32
N ALA A 31 12.05 36.73 15.56
CA ALA A 31 11.80 36.68 14.12
C ALA A 31 13.09 36.80 13.31
N THR A 32 13.19 36.08 12.19
CA THR A 32 13.45 36.59 10.82
C THR A 32 13.99 35.50 9.90
N GLY A 33 13.38 35.32 8.72
CA GLY A 33 14.02 34.66 7.58
C GLY A 33 13.23 33.52 6.92
N GLY A 34 12.66 33.81 5.74
CA GLY A 34 12.42 32.84 4.67
C GLY A 34 11.42 31.71 4.94
N ALA A 35 10.18 31.88 4.48
CA ALA A 35 9.21 30.79 4.37
C ALA A 35 9.69 29.76 3.32
N ALA A 36 10.57 28.84 3.72
CA ALA A 36 10.89 27.65 2.96
C ALA A 36 9.64 26.76 2.92
N SER A 37 9.13 26.47 1.71
CA SER A 37 7.96 25.63 1.57
C SER A 37 8.26 24.23 2.11
N LYS A 38 7.49 23.80 3.11
CA LYS A 38 7.54 22.43 3.66
C LYS A 38 6.78 21.48 2.73
N ILE A 39 7.07 21.52 1.44
CA ILE A 39 6.56 20.53 0.49
C ILE A 39 7.30 19.23 0.82
N ARG A 40 6.63 18.37 1.58
CA ARG A 40 7.07 17.01 1.81
C ARG A 40 6.68 16.23 0.57
N THR A 41 7.67 15.87 -0.25
CA THR A 41 7.51 14.86 -1.30
C THR A 41 6.95 13.61 -0.62
N PHE A 42 5.73 13.21 -0.99
CA PHE A 42 5.20 11.91 -0.58
C PHE A 42 6.16 10.87 -1.15
N GLY A 43 6.83 10.14 -0.24
CA GLY A 43 7.81 9.13 -0.60
C GLY A 43 7.17 8.12 -1.55
N ARG A 44 7.89 7.81 -2.62
CA ARG A 44 7.65 6.64 -3.44
C ARG A 44 7.73 5.44 -2.50
N GLU A 45 6.60 4.84 -2.16
CA GLU A 45 6.62 3.52 -1.54
C GLU A 45 7.17 2.58 -2.62
N ASP A 46 8.46 2.30 -2.53
CA ASP A 46 9.08 1.25 -3.33
C ASP A 46 8.32 -0.03 -2.97
N ALA A 47 7.45 -0.46 -3.89
CA ALA A 47 6.72 -1.70 -3.78
C ALA A 47 7.73 -2.79 -3.44
N GLN A 48 7.61 -3.34 -2.24
CA GLN A 48 8.58 -4.25 -1.67
C GLN A 48 8.82 -5.38 -2.68
N GLU A 49 10.03 -5.45 -3.22
CA GLU A 49 10.44 -6.58 -4.05
C GLU A 49 10.53 -7.78 -3.13
N HIS A 50 9.47 -8.60 -3.09
CA HIS A 50 9.60 -9.91 -2.47
C HIS A 50 10.50 -10.79 -3.35
N GLU A 51 11.11 -11.80 -2.79
CA GLU A 51 11.79 -12.81 -3.60
C GLU A 51 10.85 -14.00 -3.70
N TRP A 52 10.13 -14.11 -4.81
CA TRP A 52 9.17 -15.20 -5.01
C TRP A 52 9.91 -16.48 -5.38
N GLN A 53 9.71 -17.54 -4.60
CA GLN A 53 10.37 -18.83 -4.80
C GLN A 53 9.99 -19.54 -6.12
N ARG A 54 8.88 -19.14 -6.75
CA ARG A 54 8.44 -19.73 -8.03
C ARG A 54 9.11 -19.00 -9.19
N GLN A 55 9.82 -19.77 -10.02
CA GLN A 55 10.43 -19.29 -11.26
C GLN A 55 9.34 -18.84 -12.25
N THR A 56 9.63 -17.77 -12.98
CA THR A 56 8.79 -17.20 -14.01
C THR A 56 8.84 -18.09 -15.24
N ASN A 57 7.66 -18.51 -15.72
CA ASN A 57 7.53 -19.35 -16.91
C ASN A 57 6.99 -18.48 -18.04
N ALA A 58 7.79 -18.35 -19.11
CA ALA A 58 7.44 -17.72 -20.38
C ALA A 58 6.76 -18.68 -21.37
N ASP A 59 6.38 -19.88 -20.91
CA ASP A 59 5.80 -20.93 -21.75
C ASP A 59 4.31 -20.70 -22.06
N GLY A 60 3.78 -19.49 -21.84
CA GLY A 60 2.38 -19.14 -22.08
C GLY A 60 1.34 -19.87 -21.22
N THR A 61 1.75 -20.70 -20.25
CA THR A 61 0.84 -21.54 -19.44
C THR A 61 0.94 -21.24 -17.95
N GLY A 62 -0.20 -20.84 -17.36
CA GLY A 62 -0.39 -20.64 -15.92
C GLY A 62 0.19 -19.32 -15.37
N ALA A 63 -0.66 -18.45 -14.82
CA ALA A 63 -0.18 -17.26 -14.11
C ALA A 63 0.61 -17.66 -12.84
N VAL A 64 1.81 -17.10 -12.71
CA VAL A 64 2.80 -17.33 -11.67
C VAL A 64 2.74 -16.23 -10.62
N ARG A 65 2.50 -14.99 -11.02
CA ARG A 65 2.43 -13.83 -10.13
C ARG A 65 1.24 -12.95 -10.48
N VAL A 66 0.79 -12.19 -9.49
CA VAL A 66 -0.23 -11.17 -9.65
C VAL A 66 0.26 -9.88 -9.01
N ARG A 67 0.08 -8.77 -9.72
CA ARG A 67 0.32 -7.43 -9.18
C ARG A 67 -0.94 -6.60 -9.34
N THR A 68 -1.41 -6.05 -8.23
CA THR A 68 -2.58 -5.16 -8.22
C THR A 68 -2.11 -3.72 -8.19
N PHE A 69 -2.60 -2.94 -9.14
CA PHE A 69 -2.47 -1.51 -9.22
C PHE A 69 -3.82 -0.87 -8.94
N HIS A 70 -3.80 0.35 -8.40
CA HIS A 70 -5.02 1.11 -8.21
C HIS A 70 -4.75 2.59 -8.49
N ALA A 71 -5.78 3.29 -8.94
CA ALA A 71 -5.74 4.72 -9.16
C ALA A 71 -7.12 5.34 -8.93
N SER A 72 -7.14 6.59 -8.48
CA SER A 72 -8.35 7.41 -8.46
C SER A 72 -8.91 7.56 -9.88
N LEU A 73 -10.24 7.70 -10.01
CA LEU A 73 -10.92 7.94 -11.28
C LEU A 73 -10.79 9.41 -11.74
N ASN A 74 -9.56 9.88 -11.88
CA ASN A 74 -9.23 11.16 -12.48
C ASN A 74 -8.21 10.94 -13.61
N HIS A 75 -8.13 11.90 -14.53
CA HIS A 75 -7.31 11.73 -15.74
C HIS A 75 -5.82 11.59 -15.42
N ASP A 76 -5.30 12.47 -14.57
CA ASP A 76 -3.88 12.49 -14.22
C ASP A 76 -3.43 11.20 -13.51
N ALA A 77 -4.26 10.66 -12.61
CA ALA A 77 -3.97 9.40 -11.93
C ALA A 77 -4.01 8.21 -12.88
N MET A 78 -4.85 8.22 -13.91
CA MET A 78 -4.83 7.17 -14.94
C MET A 78 -3.57 7.24 -15.80
N VAL A 79 -3.10 8.45 -16.16
CA VAL A 79 -1.83 8.61 -16.89
C VAL A 79 -0.66 8.07 -16.05
N HIS A 80 -0.61 8.43 -14.77
CA HIS A 80 0.43 7.91 -13.86
C HIS A 80 0.33 6.41 -13.61
N LEU A 81 -0.88 5.84 -13.63
CA LEU A 81 -1.09 4.40 -13.54
C LEU A 81 -0.44 3.68 -14.72
N ASP A 82 -0.67 4.18 -15.94
CA ASP A 82 -0.10 3.62 -17.17
C ASP A 82 1.43 3.68 -17.17
N GLU A 83 2.00 4.84 -16.81
CA GLU A 83 3.45 5.01 -16.63
C GLU A 83 3.99 3.98 -15.64
N ARG A 84 3.32 3.82 -14.49
CA ARG A 84 3.79 2.93 -13.43
C ARG A 84 3.76 1.45 -13.83
N ILE A 85 2.78 1.04 -14.63
CA ILE A 85 2.68 -0.32 -15.14
C ILE A 85 3.76 -0.59 -16.17
N ASN A 86 3.98 0.33 -17.10
CA ASN A 86 5.02 0.19 -18.11
C ASN A 86 6.41 0.14 -17.47
N GLU A 87 6.71 1.03 -16.51
CA GLU A 87 7.96 0.96 -15.74
C GLU A 87 8.13 -0.39 -15.03
N TRP A 88 7.04 -0.96 -14.51
CA TRP A 88 7.09 -2.24 -13.85
C TRP A 88 7.38 -3.38 -14.84
N LEU A 89 6.72 -3.37 -16.01
CA LEU A 89 6.94 -4.35 -17.06
C LEU A 89 8.37 -4.28 -17.61
N ASP A 90 8.89 -3.07 -17.84
CA ASP A 90 10.26 -2.87 -18.33
C ASP A 90 11.31 -3.37 -17.32
N ALA A 91 11.05 -3.21 -16.02
CA ALA A 91 11.93 -3.74 -14.97
C ALA A 91 11.88 -5.28 -14.85
N HIS A 92 10.87 -5.93 -15.43
CA HIS A 92 10.65 -7.37 -15.33
C HIS A 92 10.46 -7.99 -16.72
N ALA A 93 11.49 -7.88 -17.56
CA ALA A 93 11.48 -8.39 -18.93
C ALA A 93 11.31 -9.93 -19.04
N ASP A 94 11.46 -10.65 -17.93
CA ASP A 94 11.20 -12.10 -17.82
C ASP A 94 9.72 -12.45 -17.61
N LEU A 95 8.88 -11.46 -17.32
CA LEU A 95 7.44 -11.64 -17.08
C LEU A 95 6.63 -11.46 -18.37
N GLU A 96 5.85 -12.48 -18.70
CA GLU A 96 4.86 -12.41 -19.77
C GLU A 96 3.49 -12.08 -19.17
N VAL A 97 2.81 -11.04 -19.64
CA VAL A 97 1.45 -10.71 -19.20
C VAL A 97 0.45 -11.66 -19.83
N LYS A 98 -0.21 -12.47 -18.99
CA LYS A 98 -1.19 -13.49 -19.41
C LYS A 98 -2.62 -12.97 -19.37
N PHE A 99 -2.97 -12.24 -18.32
CA PHE A 99 -4.33 -11.80 -18.10
C PHE A 99 -4.38 -10.52 -17.29
N VAL A 100 -5.35 -9.66 -17.58
CA VAL A 100 -5.58 -8.42 -16.83
C VAL A 100 -7.04 -8.37 -16.40
N THR A 101 -7.27 -8.11 -15.11
CA THR A 101 -8.61 -7.92 -14.55
C THR A 101 -8.76 -6.47 -14.11
N THR A 102 -9.82 -5.81 -14.54
CA THR A 102 -10.13 -4.43 -14.14
C THR A 102 -11.46 -4.40 -13.40
N THR A 103 -11.52 -3.68 -12.29
CA THR A 103 -12.75 -3.52 -11.49
C THR A 103 -12.78 -2.10 -10.94
N VAL A 104 -13.94 -1.46 -11.03
CA VAL A 104 -14.18 -0.18 -10.37
C VAL A 104 -14.83 -0.46 -9.02
N GLY A 105 -14.29 0.12 -7.94
CA GLY A 105 -14.77 -0.11 -6.59
C GLY A 105 -14.56 1.09 -5.67
N GLU A 106 -15.06 0.98 -4.45
CA GLU A 106 -14.83 1.97 -3.40
C GLU A 106 -13.66 1.51 -2.53
N MET A 107 -12.66 2.37 -2.34
CA MET A 107 -11.58 2.17 -1.39
C MET A 107 -11.75 3.11 -0.20
N ALA A 108 -11.55 2.59 1.01
CA ALA A 108 -11.59 3.40 2.22
C ALA A 108 -10.37 4.32 2.26
N VAL A 109 -10.61 5.61 2.39
CA VAL A 109 -9.59 6.65 2.56
C VAL A 109 -9.83 7.37 3.89
N LYS A 110 -8.85 8.11 4.39
CA LYS A 110 -8.94 8.79 5.70
C LYS A 110 -10.19 9.68 5.84
N THR A 111 -10.66 10.27 4.74
CA THR A 111 -11.81 11.21 4.72
C THR A 111 -13.10 10.56 4.19
N GLY A 112 -13.18 9.24 4.07
CA GLY A 112 -14.39 8.55 3.63
C GLY A 112 -14.10 7.42 2.66
N LYS A 113 -14.81 7.42 1.53
CA LYS A 113 -14.62 6.44 0.47
C LYS A 113 -14.37 7.13 -0.85
N GLU A 114 -13.46 6.57 -1.62
CA GLU A 114 -13.11 7.08 -2.95
C GLU A 114 -13.38 6.00 -3.99
N ILE A 115 -13.93 6.40 -5.14
CA ILE A 115 -14.11 5.48 -6.27
C ILE A 115 -12.76 5.37 -6.98
N VAL A 116 -12.25 4.14 -7.03
CA VAL A 116 -10.96 3.83 -7.62
C VAL A 116 -11.11 2.77 -8.70
N LEU A 117 -10.21 2.85 -9.69
CA LEU A 117 -9.95 1.78 -10.61
C LEU A 117 -8.95 0.83 -9.97
N ILE A 118 -9.30 -0.46 -9.90
CA ILE A 118 -8.42 -1.53 -9.43
C ILE A 118 -8.10 -2.41 -10.62
N MET A 119 -6.81 -2.60 -10.89
CA MET A 119 -6.33 -3.43 -11.99
C MET A 119 -5.34 -4.48 -11.50
N SER A 120 -5.66 -5.75 -11.71
CA SER A 120 -4.80 -6.88 -11.38
C SER A 120 -4.18 -7.44 -12.65
N VAL A 121 -2.86 -7.34 -12.75
CA VAL A 121 -2.06 -7.87 -13.86
C VAL A 121 -1.51 -9.23 -13.44
N TRP A 122 -1.85 -10.26 -14.21
CA TRP A 122 -1.42 -11.64 -14.01
C TRP A 122 -0.35 -11.99 -15.02
N VAL A 123 0.79 -12.45 -14.51
CA VAL A 123 2.00 -12.84 -15.26
C VAL A 123 2.38 -14.27 -14.95
#